data_AF-A0A819W7R9-F1
#
_entry.id   AF-A0A819W7R9-F1
#
_cell.length_a   1.000
_cell.length_b   1.000
_cell.length_c   1.000
_cell.angle_alpha   90.00
_cell.angle_beta   90.00
_cell.angle_gamma   90.00
#
_symmetry.space_group_name_H-M   'P 1'
#
loop_
_entity.id
_entity.type
_entity.pdbx_description
1 polymer ?
#
loop_
_entity_poly.entity_id
_entity_poly.type
_entity_poly.pdbx_seq_one_letter_code
_entity_poly.pdbx_strand_id
1 'polypeptide(L)'
;MADSTLAILCISYACTFTMCLVSLCISKYFNSPRLFQLNSIVSSTSIIFIYVFLKLKSSWFDTNTLWAFSFSGLSMLTAFKFLELAFAYNWTYTRKMPLKLVAVYLLALPQMPESEAKLSELSKQQLRLEGILLILRGICQFIILRIFLDLTPFEWLSLSSSLCSPIFRFFRYGLCSVLLYLSIDYATGIGFGIYTILFNLQINPVYPVFPFVSTSLRDFWSCRWNNLVKTSLQRISFVVVPKLINPSLALHELLHVLSFAHEKTRPDRNTYVRIYYKNIPTGQAYKFDKFAQSQVNTFNEAYDYDK
;
A
#
# COMPACT_ATOMS: atom_id res chain seq x y z
N MET A 1 -11.39 -18.58 27.14
CA MET A 1 -10.97 -17.16 27.23
C MET A 1 -10.64 -16.56 25.84
N ALA A 2 -11.34 -16.92 24.77
CA ALA A 2 -11.08 -16.41 23.41
C ALA A 2 -12.00 -15.22 23.00
N ASP A 3 -13.11 -15.00 23.70
CA ASP A 3 -14.15 -14.05 23.28
C ASP A 3 -13.86 -12.58 23.58
N SER A 4 -13.11 -12.26 24.64
CA SER A 4 -12.88 -10.86 25.03
C SER A 4 -11.93 -10.13 24.07
N THR A 5 -11.00 -10.84 23.41
CA THR A 5 -9.93 -10.20 22.64
C THR A 5 -10.28 -9.97 21.17
N LEU A 6 -11.04 -10.88 20.55
CA LEU A 6 -11.64 -10.61 19.24
C LEU A 6 -12.59 -9.41 19.33
N ALA A 7 -13.38 -9.34 20.41
CA ALA A 7 -14.20 -8.17 20.71
C ALA A 7 -13.34 -6.90 20.82
N ILE A 8 -12.20 -6.93 21.54
CA ILE A 8 -11.29 -5.77 21.63
C ILE A 8 -10.74 -5.35 20.26
N LEU A 9 -10.35 -6.28 19.39
CA LEU A 9 -9.87 -5.95 18.03
C LEU A 9 -10.98 -5.36 17.15
N CYS A 10 -12.17 -5.96 17.16
CA CYS A 10 -13.33 -5.45 16.45
C CYS A 10 -13.74 -4.07 16.96
N ILE A 11 -13.74 -3.86 18.28
CA ILE A 11 -14.01 -2.57 18.93
C ILE A 11 -12.92 -1.57 18.53
N SER A 12 -11.64 -1.95 18.55
CA SER A 12 -10.55 -1.07 18.15
C SER A 12 -10.71 -0.63 16.69
N TYR A 13 -11.02 -1.55 15.78
CA TYR A 13 -11.29 -1.23 14.39
C TYR A 13 -12.53 -0.35 14.20
N ALA A 14 -13.62 -0.65 14.90
CA ALA A 14 -14.83 0.16 14.87
C ALA A 14 -14.55 1.58 15.41
N CYS A 15 -13.77 1.71 16.48
CA CYS A 15 -13.33 2.98 17.05
C CYS A 15 -12.48 3.77 16.05
N THR A 16 -11.52 3.14 15.36
CA THR A 16 -10.66 3.85 14.40
C THR A 16 -11.47 4.33 13.19
N PHE A 17 -12.37 3.48 12.68
CA PHE A 17 -13.26 3.84 11.58
C PHE A 17 -14.21 4.98 11.95
N THR A 18 -14.84 4.90 13.12
CA THR A 18 -15.73 5.95 13.63
C THR A 18 -14.97 7.26 13.88
N MET A 19 -13.76 7.21 14.43
CA MET A 19 -12.90 8.40 14.60
C MET A 19 -12.58 9.09 13.28
N CYS A 20 -12.35 8.33 12.20
CA CYS A 20 -12.15 8.90 10.85
C CYS A 20 -13.42 9.62 10.37
N LEU A 21 -14.60 9.00 10.52
CA LEU A 21 -15.86 9.60 10.10
C LEU A 21 -16.23 10.84 10.93
N VAL A 22 -16.07 10.78 12.25
CA VAL A 22 -16.31 11.91 13.16
C VAL A 22 -15.37 13.07 12.82
N SER A 23 -14.08 12.78 12.59
CA SER A 23 -13.10 13.78 12.17
C SER A 23 -13.54 14.49 10.88
N LEU A 24 -14.01 13.74 9.88
CA LEU A 24 -14.53 14.32 8.65
C LEU A 24 -15.79 15.18 8.90
N CYS A 25 -16.74 14.70 9.70
CA CYS A 25 -17.97 15.44 10.04
C CYS A 25 -17.66 16.78 10.71
N ILE A 26 -16.74 16.78 11.69
CA ILE A 26 -16.27 18.00 12.37
C ILE A 26 -15.66 18.95 11.34
N SER A 27 -14.77 18.47 10.48
CA SER A 27 -14.15 19.31 9.46
C SER A 27 -15.14 19.87 8.42
N LYS A 28 -16.18 19.11 8.08
CA LYS A 28 -17.27 19.58 7.22
C LYS A 28 -18.10 20.69 7.89
N TYR A 29 -18.39 20.54 9.18
CA TYR A 29 -19.12 21.53 9.97
C TYR A 29 -18.38 22.87 10.04
N PHE A 30 -17.09 22.85 10.36
CA PHE A 30 -16.25 24.05 10.41
C PHE A 30 -15.74 24.54 9.04
N ASN A 31 -16.06 23.82 7.96
CA ASN A 31 -15.59 24.09 6.60
C ASN A 31 -14.07 24.38 6.51
N SER A 32 -13.26 23.60 7.22
CA SER A 32 -11.82 23.84 7.31
C SER A 32 -11.02 22.66 6.74
N PRO A 33 -10.33 22.83 5.59
CA PRO A 33 -9.47 21.79 5.02
C PRO A 33 -8.26 21.51 5.92
N ARG A 34 -7.73 22.53 6.59
CA ARG A 34 -6.60 22.38 7.53
C ARG A 34 -6.98 21.51 8.73
N LEU A 35 -8.18 21.71 9.26
CA LEU A 35 -8.70 20.88 10.35
C LEU A 35 -8.82 19.41 9.92
N PHE A 36 -9.28 19.18 8.68
CA PHE A 36 -9.37 17.82 8.14
C PHE A 36 -8.01 17.15 8.02
N GLN A 37 -7.02 17.87 7.48
CA GLN A 37 -5.65 17.38 7.35
C GLN A 37 -5.01 17.04 8.70
N LEU A 38 -5.13 17.93 9.68
CA LEU A 38 -4.60 17.71 11.03
C LEU A 38 -5.24 16.49 11.71
N ASN A 39 -6.57 16.42 11.70
CA ASN A 39 -7.29 15.28 12.29
C ASN A 39 -6.93 13.97 11.57
N SER A 40 -6.71 14.02 10.26
CA SER A 40 -6.31 12.84 9.48
C SER A 40 -4.90 12.36 9.83
N ILE A 41 -3.96 13.28 10.08
CA ILE A 41 -2.61 12.93 10.56
C ILE A 41 -2.70 12.31 11.97
N VAL A 42 -3.40 12.96 12.90
CA VAL A 42 -3.47 12.51 14.31
C VAL A 42 -4.15 11.14 14.42
N SER A 43 -5.29 10.95 13.74
CA SER A 43 -5.98 9.66 13.72
C SER A 43 -5.13 8.56 13.10
N SER A 44 -4.50 8.82 11.94
CA SER A 44 -3.70 7.82 11.22
C SER A 44 -2.42 7.43 11.97
N THR A 45 -1.73 8.41 12.58
CA THR A 45 -0.53 8.14 13.40
C THR A 45 -0.88 7.35 14.65
N SER A 46 -2.01 7.67 15.29
CA SER A 46 -2.52 6.93 16.45
C SER A 46 -2.85 5.48 16.11
N ILE A 47 -3.47 5.22 14.94
CA ILE A 47 -3.74 3.85 14.45
C ILE A 47 -2.45 3.06 14.28
N ILE A 48 -1.44 3.65 13.64
CA ILE A 48 -0.15 3.00 13.41
C ILE A 48 0.57 2.75 14.73
N PHE A 49 0.54 3.71 15.66
CA PHE A 49 1.20 3.56 16.96
C PHE A 49 0.53 2.47 17.81
N ILE A 50 -0.80 2.41 17.83
CA ILE A 50 -1.55 1.33 18.49
C ILE A 50 -1.15 -0.02 17.89
N TYR A 51 -1.06 -0.13 16.57
CA TYR A 51 -0.62 -1.36 15.92
C TYR A 51 0.81 -1.77 16.32
N VAL A 52 1.77 -0.85 16.23
CA VAL A 52 3.17 -1.11 16.59
C VAL A 52 3.29 -1.49 18.06
N PHE A 53 2.58 -0.78 18.95
CA PHE A 53 2.55 -1.07 20.38
C PHE A 53 1.99 -2.47 20.65
N LEU A 54 0.85 -2.83 20.04
CA LEU A 54 0.25 -4.16 20.18
C LEU A 54 1.17 -5.27 19.65
N LYS A 55 1.91 -5.01 18.57
CA LYS A 55 2.91 -5.94 18.01
C LYS A 55 4.12 -6.12 18.94
N LEU A 56 4.56 -5.07 19.62
CA LEU A 56 5.71 -5.10 20.54
C LEU A 56 5.39 -5.78 21.88
N LYS A 57 4.12 -5.90 22.26
CA LYS A 57 3.73 -6.26 23.64
C LYS A 57 3.10 -7.64 23.83
N SER A 58 3.24 -8.59 22.90
CA SER A 58 2.27 -9.70 22.88
C SER A 58 2.83 -11.07 22.49
N SER A 59 2.90 -11.96 23.48
CA SER A 59 2.86 -13.43 23.31
C SER A 59 1.54 -13.94 22.71
N TRP A 60 0.54 -13.06 22.59
CA TRP A 60 -0.78 -13.35 22.02
C TRP A 60 -0.82 -13.19 20.49
N PHE A 61 0.02 -12.32 19.90
CA PHE A 61 0.18 -12.24 18.44
C PHE A 61 0.64 -13.59 17.87
N ASP A 62 1.48 -14.32 18.62
CA ASP A 62 2.00 -15.62 18.23
C ASP A 62 0.92 -16.72 18.25
N THR A 63 -0.08 -16.62 19.15
CA THR A 63 -1.16 -17.62 19.29
C THR A 63 -2.35 -17.40 18.37
N ASN A 64 -2.60 -16.16 17.92
CA ASN A 64 -3.74 -15.80 17.05
C ASN A 64 -3.33 -14.90 15.88
N THR A 65 -2.26 -15.32 15.19
CA THR A 65 -1.57 -14.59 14.11
C THR A 65 -2.51 -14.15 12.99
N LEU A 66 -3.50 -14.98 12.61
CA LEU A 66 -4.40 -14.71 11.49
C LEU A 66 -5.29 -13.49 11.72
N TRP A 67 -5.97 -13.42 12.86
CA TRP A 67 -6.89 -12.32 13.19
C TRP A 67 -6.14 -11.03 13.49
N ALA A 68 -5.02 -11.14 14.20
CA ALA A 68 -4.16 -10.01 14.49
C ALA A 68 -3.62 -9.37 13.20
N PHE A 69 -3.20 -10.18 12.22
CA PHE A 69 -2.73 -9.69 10.91
C PHE A 69 -3.86 -9.10 10.07
N SER A 70 -5.04 -9.73 10.06
CA SER A 70 -6.17 -9.28 9.24
C SER A 70 -6.72 -7.93 9.69
N PHE A 71 -6.98 -7.76 11.00
CA PHE A 71 -7.51 -6.50 11.54
C PHE A 71 -6.48 -5.38 11.55
N SER A 72 -5.20 -5.70 11.74
CA SER A 72 -4.14 -4.69 11.65
C SER A 72 -3.85 -4.24 10.23
N GLY A 73 -3.89 -5.14 9.25
CA GLY A 73 -3.78 -4.78 7.84
C GLY A 73 -4.92 -3.85 7.43
N LEU A 74 -6.16 -4.16 7.85
CA LEU A 74 -7.33 -3.36 7.53
C LEU A 74 -7.31 -1.98 8.21
N SER A 75 -6.85 -1.89 9.47
CA SER A 75 -6.71 -0.61 10.16
C SER A 75 -5.63 0.27 9.54
N MET A 76 -4.49 -0.31 9.14
CA MET A 76 -3.42 0.42 8.47
C MET A 76 -3.85 0.89 7.07
N LEU A 77 -4.58 0.06 6.32
CA LEU A 77 -5.18 0.47 5.04
C LEU A 77 -6.19 1.62 5.22
N THR A 78 -7.03 1.55 6.25
CA THR A 78 -8.00 2.60 6.59
C THR A 78 -7.28 3.92 6.88
N ALA A 79 -6.20 3.90 7.67
CA ALA A 79 -5.39 5.06 7.98
C ALA A 79 -4.76 5.68 6.71
N PHE A 80 -4.19 4.84 5.85
CA PHE A 80 -3.62 5.26 4.57
C PHE A 80 -4.66 5.89 3.64
N LYS A 81 -5.85 5.29 3.54
CA LYS A 81 -6.96 5.84 2.74
C LYS A 81 -7.49 7.15 3.31
N PHE A 82 -7.51 7.29 4.63
CA PHE A 82 -7.95 8.53 5.26
C PHE A 82 -6.97 9.68 5.01
N LEU A 83 -5.66 9.42 5.09
CA LEU A 83 -4.63 10.38 4.66
C LEU A 83 -4.75 10.72 3.18
N GLU A 84 -4.95 9.73 2.33
CA GLU A 84 -5.18 9.93 0.90
C GLU A 84 -6.39 10.85 0.68
N LEU A 85 -7.50 10.66 1.40
CA LEU A 85 -8.69 11.50 1.29
C LEU A 85 -8.42 12.97 1.67
N ALA A 86 -7.56 13.20 2.66
CA ALA A 86 -7.22 14.52 3.17
C ALA A 86 -6.22 15.30 2.32
N PHE A 87 -5.30 14.60 1.66
CA PHE A 87 -4.22 15.24 0.92
C PHE A 87 -4.31 15.08 -0.60
N ALA A 88 -4.88 13.98 -1.11
CA ALA A 88 -4.92 13.74 -2.56
C ALA A 88 -6.08 14.46 -3.25
N TYR A 89 -7.21 14.65 -2.57
CA TYR A 89 -8.42 15.21 -3.17
C TYR A 89 -8.64 16.67 -2.79
N ASN A 90 -9.36 17.40 -3.66
CA ASN A 90 -9.73 18.78 -3.38
C ASN A 90 -10.83 18.83 -2.31
N TRP A 91 -10.73 19.78 -1.37
CA TRP A 91 -11.65 19.90 -0.24
C TRP A 91 -13.10 20.12 -0.68
N THR A 92 -13.32 20.90 -1.73
CA THR A 92 -14.67 21.17 -2.27
C THR A 92 -15.39 19.89 -2.69
N TYR A 93 -14.64 18.92 -3.20
CA TYR A 93 -15.12 17.61 -3.57
C TYR A 93 -15.35 16.75 -2.32
N THR A 94 -14.32 16.54 -1.48
CA THR A 94 -14.42 15.71 -0.27
C THR A 94 -15.53 16.17 0.69
N ARG A 95 -15.75 17.48 0.80
CA ARG A 95 -16.82 18.06 1.62
C ARG A 95 -18.22 17.63 1.15
N LYS A 96 -18.46 17.62 -0.17
CA LYS A 96 -19.75 17.28 -0.77
C LYS A 96 -20.04 15.77 -0.80
N MET A 97 -19.04 14.93 -0.56
CA MET A 97 -19.21 13.47 -0.62
C MET A 97 -20.18 12.96 0.45
N PRO A 98 -21.08 12.02 0.11
CA PRO A 98 -21.93 11.38 1.11
C PRO A 98 -21.08 10.51 2.05
N LEU A 99 -21.47 10.40 3.32
CA LEU A 99 -20.75 9.58 4.29
C LEU A 99 -20.69 8.11 3.89
N LYS A 100 -21.72 7.60 3.22
CA LYS A 100 -21.75 6.23 2.68
C LYS A 100 -20.60 5.98 1.72
N LEU A 101 -20.32 6.90 0.80
CA LEU A 101 -19.23 6.74 -0.18
C LEU A 101 -17.85 6.83 0.49
N VAL A 102 -17.71 7.69 1.50
CA VAL A 102 -16.47 7.78 2.29
C VAL A 102 -16.22 6.47 3.05
N ALA A 103 -17.25 5.94 3.72
CA ALA A 103 -17.18 4.67 4.45
C ALA A 103 -16.77 3.51 3.52
N VAL A 104 -17.43 3.43 2.37
CA VAL A 104 -17.14 2.50 1.27
C VAL A 104 -15.69 2.63 0.80
N TYR A 105 -15.20 3.84 0.60
CA TYR A 105 -13.84 4.10 0.16
C TYR A 105 -12.77 3.66 1.18
N LEU A 106 -12.99 3.97 2.45
CA LEU A 106 -12.08 3.58 3.53
C LEU A 106 -11.96 2.05 3.68
N LEU A 107 -13.01 1.31 3.32
CA LEU A 107 -13.08 -0.14 3.47
C LEU A 107 -12.39 -0.93 2.35
N ALA A 108 -12.41 -0.45 1.09
CA ALA A 108 -12.00 -1.33 -0.01
C ALA A 108 -11.59 -0.65 -1.33
N LEU A 109 -11.63 0.68 -1.49
CA LEU A 109 -11.49 1.25 -2.83
C LEU A 109 -10.05 1.69 -3.18
N PRO A 110 -9.48 1.22 -4.31
CA PRO A 110 -8.25 1.78 -4.84
C PRO A 110 -8.44 3.15 -5.51
N GLN A 111 -9.65 3.53 -5.95
CA GLN A 111 -9.91 4.84 -6.60
C GLN A 111 -11.29 5.42 -6.22
N MET A 112 -11.35 6.71 -5.85
CA MET A 112 -12.64 7.41 -5.72
C MET A 112 -13.10 7.95 -7.09
N PRO A 113 -14.36 7.76 -7.47
CA PRO A 113 -14.95 8.37 -8.66
C PRO A 113 -15.30 9.84 -8.42
N GLU A 114 -14.94 10.74 -9.33
CA GLU A 114 -15.14 12.20 -9.24
C GLU A 114 -16.59 12.67 -8.97
N SER A 115 -17.59 11.79 -9.03
CA SER A 115 -18.98 12.07 -8.62
C SER A 115 -19.75 10.78 -8.32
N GLU A 116 -20.87 10.88 -7.59
CA GLU A 116 -21.80 9.75 -7.40
C GLU A 116 -22.36 9.20 -8.72
N ALA A 117 -22.50 10.05 -9.74
CA ALA A 117 -22.99 9.65 -11.05
C ALA A 117 -21.95 8.86 -11.87
N LYS A 118 -20.65 9.06 -11.59
CA LYS A 118 -19.53 8.30 -12.18
C LYS A 118 -19.15 7.05 -11.37
N LEU A 119 -19.94 6.64 -10.36
CA LEU A 119 -19.64 5.46 -9.55
C LEU A 119 -19.51 4.16 -10.38
N SER A 120 -20.13 4.13 -11.56
CA SER A 120 -20.03 3.05 -12.53
C SER A 120 -20.57 3.53 -13.89
N GLU A 121 -19.74 3.57 -14.92
CA GLU A 121 -20.22 3.68 -16.32
C GLU A 121 -20.94 2.39 -16.76
N LEU A 122 -20.71 1.28 -16.04
CA LEU A 122 -21.32 -0.01 -16.31
C LEU A 122 -22.78 -0.08 -15.83
N SER A 123 -23.58 -0.83 -16.56
CA SER A 123 -24.95 -1.14 -16.15
C SER A 123 -24.95 -1.97 -14.86
N LYS A 124 -26.01 -1.83 -14.04
CA LYS A 124 -26.19 -2.66 -12.81
C LYS A 124 -26.10 -4.16 -13.09
N GLN A 125 -26.50 -4.58 -14.29
CA GLN A 125 -26.46 -5.99 -14.70
C GLN A 125 -25.01 -6.46 -14.96
N GLN A 126 -24.18 -5.63 -15.59
CA GLN A 126 -22.75 -5.90 -15.78
C GLN A 126 -22.00 -5.95 -14.45
N LEU A 127 -22.25 -5.00 -13.53
CA LEU A 127 -21.63 -5.01 -12.20
C LEU A 127 -21.97 -6.28 -11.40
N ARG A 128 -23.24 -6.72 -11.46
CA ARG A 128 -23.65 -7.98 -10.82
C ARG A 128 -22.90 -9.17 -11.40
N LEU A 129 -22.73 -9.21 -12.72
CA LEU A 129 -21.97 -10.27 -13.40
C LEU A 129 -20.50 -10.25 -12.97
N GLU A 130 -19.85 -9.08 -12.97
CA GLU A 130 -18.46 -8.94 -12.50
C GLU A 130 -18.31 -9.41 -11.04
N GLY A 131 -19.23 -9.00 -10.16
CA GLY A 131 -19.23 -9.44 -8.77
C GLY A 131 -19.37 -10.96 -8.62
N ILE A 132 -20.25 -11.60 -9.40
CA ILE A 132 -20.41 -13.06 -9.41
C ILE A 132 -19.12 -13.73 -9.93
N LEU A 133 -18.50 -13.22 -10.99
CA LEU A 133 -17.25 -13.77 -11.54
C LEU A 133 -16.10 -13.69 -10.53
N LEU A 134 -16.00 -12.59 -9.76
CA LEU A 134 -15.02 -12.46 -8.67
C LEU A 134 -15.25 -13.49 -7.56
N ILE A 135 -16.51 -13.74 -7.16
CA ILE A 135 -16.86 -14.76 -6.16
C ILE A 135 -16.49 -16.15 -6.68
N LEU A 136 -16.86 -16.48 -7.92
CA LEU A 136 -16.55 -17.78 -8.53
C LEU A 136 -15.04 -18.02 -8.63
N ARG A 137 -14.27 -17.01 -9.07
CA ARG A 137 -12.80 -17.06 -9.05
C ARG A 137 -12.30 -17.31 -7.63
N GLY A 138 -12.80 -16.58 -6.64
CA GLY A 138 -12.40 -16.76 -5.24
C GLY A 138 -12.67 -18.18 -4.72
N ILE A 139 -13.85 -18.75 -5.01
CA ILE A 139 -14.19 -20.13 -4.65
C ILE A 139 -13.23 -21.12 -5.33
N CYS A 140 -12.93 -20.92 -6.62
CA CYS A 140 -11.97 -21.77 -7.33
C CYS A 140 -10.57 -21.72 -6.66
N GLN A 141 -10.08 -20.53 -6.32
CA GLN A 141 -8.80 -20.37 -5.64
C GLN A 141 -8.79 -20.99 -4.25
N PHE A 142 -9.91 -20.94 -3.52
CA PHE A 142 -10.06 -21.60 -2.22
C PHE A 142 -9.97 -23.12 -2.36
N ILE A 143 -10.64 -23.71 -3.36
CA ILE A 143 -10.55 -25.15 -3.63
C ILE A 143 -9.12 -25.55 -3.98
N ILE A 144 -8.45 -24.79 -4.86
CA ILE A 144 -7.03 -25.02 -5.19
C ILE A 144 -6.16 -24.92 -3.94
N LEU A 145 -6.35 -23.88 -3.12
CA LEU A 145 -5.63 -23.72 -1.86
C LEU A 145 -5.80 -24.93 -0.94
N ARG A 146 -7.02 -25.45 -0.80
CA ARG A 146 -7.29 -26.65 0.01
C ARG A 146 -6.55 -27.86 -0.53
N ILE A 147 -6.61 -28.10 -1.84
CA ILE A 147 -5.88 -29.20 -2.47
C ILE A 147 -4.37 -29.07 -2.19
N PHE A 148 -3.79 -27.88 -2.36
CA PHE A 148 -2.38 -27.66 -2.06
C PHE A 148 -2.05 -27.93 -0.59
N LEU A 149 -2.87 -27.44 0.34
CA LEU A 149 -2.66 -27.66 1.77
C LEU A 149 -2.76 -29.14 2.16
N ASP A 150 -3.69 -29.89 1.56
CA ASP A 150 -3.87 -31.32 1.82
C ASP A 150 -2.72 -32.16 1.25
N LEU A 151 -2.14 -31.73 0.12
CA LEU A 151 -0.98 -32.37 -0.49
C LEU A 151 0.35 -32.02 0.21
N THR A 152 0.38 -30.95 1.01
CA THR A 152 1.61 -30.47 1.65
C THR A 152 1.63 -30.79 3.14
N PRO A 153 2.55 -31.64 3.62
CA PRO A 153 2.68 -31.92 5.04
C PRO A 153 2.97 -30.64 5.83
N PHE A 154 2.27 -30.43 6.94
CA PHE A 154 2.46 -29.24 7.80
C PHE A 154 3.91 -29.06 8.25
N GLU A 155 4.63 -30.16 8.47
CA GLU A 155 6.04 -30.20 8.85
C GLU A 155 6.95 -29.46 7.84
N TRP A 156 6.62 -29.52 6.55
CA TRP A 156 7.38 -28.83 5.51
C TRP A 156 7.31 -27.31 5.67
N LEU A 157 6.21 -26.80 6.22
CA LEU A 157 5.99 -25.38 6.45
C LEU A 157 6.58 -24.90 7.78
N SER A 158 6.76 -25.79 8.77
CA SER A 158 7.19 -25.45 10.14
C SER A 158 8.66 -25.76 10.46
N LEU A 159 9.36 -26.53 9.61
CA LEU A 159 10.78 -26.89 9.80
C LEU A 159 11.70 -25.66 10.01
N SER A 160 12.74 -25.80 10.83
CA SER A 160 13.78 -24.76 10.94
C SER A 160 14.56 -24.64 9.63
N SER A 161 14.75 -23.41 9.16
CA SER A 161 15.48 -23.12 7.91
C SER A 161 16.96 -23.50 7.98
N SER A 162 17.56 -23.56 9.17
CA SER A 162 18.96 -23.94 9.38
C SER A 162 19.24 -25.43 9.15
N LEU A 163 18.20 -26.28 9.22
CA LEU A 163 18.33 -27.74 9.13
C LEU A 163 18.09 -28.27 7.70
N CYS A 164 17.76 -27.40 6.74
CA CYS A 164 17.34 -27.80 5.40
C CYS A 164 18.39 -27.49 4.32
N SER A 165 18.50 -28.37 3.32
CA SER A 165 19.32 -28.11 2.14
C SER A 165 18.86 -26.83 1.41
N PRO A 166 19.76 -26.11 0.71
CA PRO A 166 19.40 -24.91 -0.06
C PRO A 166 18.28 -25.19 -1.08
N ILE A 167 18.29 -26.36 -1.71
CA ILE A 167 17.29 -26.78 -2.70
C ILE A 167 15.93 -26.94 -2.04
N PHE A 168 15.85 -27.61 -0.88
CA PHE A 168 14.60 -27.75 -0.15
C PHE A 168 14.04 -26.38 0.29
N ARG A 169 14.89 -25.47 0.76
CA ARG A 169 14.49 -24.10 1.10
C ARG A 169 13.89 -23.36 -0.09
N PHE A 170 14.48 -23.48 -1.27
CA PHE A 170 13.96 -22.85 -2.48
C PHE A 170 12.54 -23.33 -2.80
N PHE A 171 12.31 -24.65 -2.84
CA PHE A 171 10.98 -25.20 -3.09
C PHE A 171 9.97 -24.84 -2.01
N ARG A 172 10.38 -24.84 -0.74
CA ARG A 172 9.54 -24.41 0.37
C ARG A 172 9.12 -22.95 0.24
N TYR A 173 10.04 -22.03 -0.04
CA TYR A 173 9.68 -20.62 -0.23
C TYR A 173 8.79 -20.42 -1.46
N GLY A 174 9.04 -21.16 -2.55
CA GLY A 174 8.14 -21.21 -3.69
C GLY A 174 6.73 -21.63 -3.31
N LEU A 175 6.59 -22.73 -2.57
CA LEU A 175 5.29 -23.20 -2.06
C LEU A 175 4.61 -22.17 -1.17
N CYS A 176 5.32 -21.61 -0.18
CA CYS A 176 4.79 -20.56 0.69
C CYS A 176 4.31 -19.34 -0.10
N SER A 177 5.01 -18.96 -1.18
CA SER A 177 4.61 -17.84 -2.03
C SER A 177 3.31 -18.11 -2.79
N VAL A 178 3.11 -19.34 -3.27
CA VAL A 178 1.87 -19.78 -3.94
C VAL A 178 0.72 -19.82 -2.94
N LEU A 179 0.93 -20.40 -1.75
CA LEU A 179 -0.07 -20.43 -0.68
C LEU A 179 -0.47 -19.01 -0.25
N LEU A 180 0.49 -18.09 -0.15
CA LEU A 180 0.21 -16.69 0.14
C LEU A 180 -0.62 -16.03 -0.97
N TYR A 181 -0.26 -16.23 -2.23
CA TYR A 181 -1.03 -15.73 -3.37
C TYR A 181 -2.47 -16.24 -3.35
N LEU A 182 -2.66 -17.55 -3.22
CA LEU A 182 -3.98 -18.18 -3.19
C LEU A 182 -4.81 -17.67 -2.01
N SER A 183 -4.20 -17.54 -0.83
CA SER A 183 -4.89 -17.05 0.38
C SER A 183 -5.42 -15.63 0.23
N ILE A 184 -4.62 -14.74 -0.37
CA ILE A 184 -5.05 -13.36 -0.63
C ILE A 184 -6.09 -13.32 -1.75
N ASP A 185 -5.89 -14.05 -2.87
CA ASP A 185 -6.79 -14.01 -4.03
C ASP A 185 -8.18 -14.57 -3.71
N TYR A 186 -8.29 -15.65 -2.93
CA TYR A 186 -9.61 -16.17 -2.54
C TYR A 186 -10.35 -15.21 -1.61
N ALA A 187 -9.67 -14.69 -0.59
CA ALA A 187 -10.29 -13.84 0.43
C ALA A 187 -10.77 -12.51 -0.19
N THR A 188 -9.92 -11.92 -1.04
CA THR A 188 -10.23 -10.65 -1.70
C THR A 188 -11.21 -10.85 -2.86
N GLY A 189 -11.15 -11.96 -3.61
CA GLY A 189 -12.12 -12.27 -4.66
C GLY A 189 -13.55 -12.41 -4.13
N ILE A 190 -13.76 -13.17 -3.05
CA ILE A 190 -15.07 -13.31 -2.42
C ILE A 190 -15.52 -11.98 -1.81
N GLY A 191 -14.64 -11.31 -1.05
CA GLY A 191 -14.96 -10.05 -0.39
C GLY A 191 -15.33 -8.94 -1.37
N PHE A 192 -14.51 -8.73 -2.40
CA PHE A 192 -14.75 -7.70 -3.42
C PHE A 192 -15.93 -8.03 -4.33
N GLY A 193 -16.18 -9.31 -4.61
CA GLY A 193 -17.37 -9.71 -5.37
C GLY A 193 -18.67 -9.44 -4.61
N ILE A 194 -18.75 -9.81 -3.32
CA ILE A 194 -19.90 -9.46 -2.46
C ILE A 194 -20.07 -7.94 -2.39
N TYR A 195 -18.97 -7.22 -2.20
CA TYR A 195 -18.98 -5.77 -2.13
C TYR A 195 -19.51 -5.13 -3.43
N THR A 196 -19.03 -5.60 -4.59
CA THR A 196 -19.46 -5.12 -5.91
C THR A 196 -20.97 -5.25 -6.09
N ILE A 197 -21.54 -6.37 -5.65
CA ILE A 197 -22.98 -6.64 -5.72
C ILE A 197 -23.77 -5.75 -4.74
N LEU A 198 -23.31 -5.61 -3.49
CA LEU A 198 -24.01 -4.85 -2.46
C LEU A 198 -23.99 -3.34 -2.72
N PHE A 199 -22.86 -2.81 -3.18
CA PHE A 199 -22.65 -1.37 -3.33
C PHE A 199 -22.74 -0.88 -4.78
N ASN A 200 -22.90 -1.78 -5.76
CA ASN A 200 -22.92 -1.47 -7.19
C ASN A 200 -21.69 -0.64 -7.61
N LEU A 201 -20.51 -1.15 -7.25
CA LEU A 201 -19.24 -0.46 -7.41
C LEU A 201 -18.23 -1.39 -8.07
N GLN A 202 -17.61 -0.93 -9.14
CA GLN A 202 -16.53 -1.68 -9.78
C GLN A 202 -15.27 -1.64 -8.91
N ILE A 203 -14.70 -2.82 -8.62
CA ILE A 203 -13.43 -2.94 -7.92
C ILE A 203 -12.39 -3.59 -8.83
N ASN A 204 -11.22 -2.96 -8.91
CA ASN A 204 -10.08 -3.56 -9.59
C ASN A 204 -9.57 -4.78 -8.79
N PRO A 205 -9.33 -5.92 -9.45
CA PRO A 205 -8.82 -7.11 -8.78
C PRO A 205 -7.45 -6.85 -8.14
N VAL A 206 -7.18 -7.51 -7.01
CA VAL A 206 -5.89 -7.43 -6.31
C VAL A 206 -4.77 -7.95 -7.19
N TYR A 207 -5.04 -9.03 -7.93
CA TYR A 207 -4.14 -9.62 -8.91
C TYR A 207 -4.80 -9.56 -10.30
N PRO A 208 -4.48 -8.53 -11.11
CA PRO A 208 -5.06 -8.36 -12.44
C PRO A 208 -4.60 -9.45 -13.41
N VAL A 209 -3.36 -9.93 -13.25
CA VAL A 209 -2.78 -11.01 -14.04
C VAL A 209 -2.05 -11.96 -13.10
N PHE A 210 -1.87 -13.21 -13.50
CA PHE A 210 -1.11 -14.19 -12.76
C PHE A 210 0.34 -13.70 -12.51
N PRO A 211 0.78 -13.57 -11.24
CA PRO A 211 2.01 -12.87 -10.91
C PRO A 211 3.29 -13.66 -11.18
N PHE A 212 3.21 -15.00 -11.25
CA PHE A 212 4.38 -15.86 -11.42
C PHE A 212 4.91 -15.95 -12.87
N VAL A 213 4.25 -15.27 -13.82
CA VAL A 213 4.70 -15.15 -15.23
C VAL A 213 5.39 -13.79 -15.45
N SER A 214 5.95 -13.20 -14.40
CA SER A 214 6.66 -11.93 -14.50
C SER A 214 7.97 -12.08 -15.28
N THR A 215 8.26 -11.11 -16.15
CA THR A 215 9.53 -11.09 -16.92
C THR A 215 10.64 -10.33 -16.21
N SER A 216 10.29 -9.51 -15.22
CA SER A 216 11.23 -8.73 -14.43
C SER A 216 10.66 -8.38 -13.06
N LEU A 217 11.52 -7.97 -12.12
CA LEU A 217 11.09 -7.45 -10.81
C LEU A 217 10.18 -6.22 -10.96
N ARG A 218 10.48 -5.36 -11.94
CA ARG A 218 9.63 -4.19 -12.23
C ARG A 218 8.24 -4.63 -12.68
N ASP A 219 8.15 -5.58 -13.62
CA ASP A 219 6.86 -6.12 -14.09
C ASP A 219 6.05 -6.75 -12.95
N PHE A 220 6.70 -7.54 -12.08
CA PHE A 220 6.05 -8.15 -10.92
C PHE A 220 5.41 -7.11 -9.99
N TRP A 221 6.22 -6.16 -9.48
CA TRP A 221 5.77 -5.17 -8.50
C TRP A 221 4.91 -4.05 -9.10
N SER A 222 5.10 -3.74 -10.38
CA SER A 222 4.38 -2.64 -11.02
C SER A 222 3.06 -3.09 -11.62
N CYS A 223 2.92 -4.34 -12.06
CA CYS A 223 1.77 -4.72 -12.91
C CYS A 223 0.98 -5.91 -12.38
N ARG A 224 1.56 -6.76 -11.52
CA ARG A 224 0.97 -8.08 -11.25
C ARG A 224 0.69 -8.35 -9.78
N TRP A 225 1.52 -7.86 -8.88
CA TRP A 225 1.40 -8.17 -7.45
C TRP A 225 0.62 -7.10 -6.68
N ASN A 226 -0.46 -7.53 -6.02
CA ASN A 226 -1.20 -6.78 -5.01
C ASN A 226 -1.43 -5.29 -5.34
N ASN A 227 -2.30 -5.07 -6.33
CA ASN A 227 -2.63 -3.74 -6.84
C ASN A 227 -3.22 -2.82 -5.76
N LEU A 228 -3.91 -3.37 -4.76
CA LEU A 228 -4.46 -2.61 -3.63
C LEU A 228 -3.35 -1.94 -2.79
N VAL A 229 -2.33 -2.72 -2.42
CA VAL A 229 -1.19 -2.20 -1.67
C VAL A 229 -0.38 -1.25 -2.55
N LYS A 230 -0.11 -1.64 -3.80
CA LYS A 230 0.62 -0.80 -4.76
C LYS A 230 -0.02 0.58 -4.91
N THR A 231 -1.32 0.65 -5.23
CA THR A 231 -2.02 1.92 -5.46
C THR A 231 -2.03 2.80 -4.23
N SER A 232 -2.25 2.21 -3.05
CA SER A 232 -2.22 2.94 -1.77
C SER A 232 -0.84 3.50 -1.47
N LEU A 233 0.22 2.68 -1.58
CA LEU A 233 1.60 3.13 -1.35
C LEU A 233 2.04 4.18 -2.37
N GLN A 234 1.74 3.99 -3.65
CA GLN A 234 2.07 4.97 -4.69
C GLN A 234 1.41 6.32 -4.41
N ARG A 235 0.13 6.35 -4.01
CA ARG A 235 -0.55 7.60 -3.68
C ARG A 235 0.01 8.25 -2.42
N ILE A 236 0.36 7.48 -1.40
CA ILE A 236 1.05 8.04 -0.23
C ILE A 236 2.38 8.65 -0.64
N SER A 237 3.24 7.89 -1.31
CA SER A 237 4.60 8.31 -1.67
C SER A 237 4.64 9.49 -2.62
N PHE A 238 3.74 9.55 -3.61
CA PHE A 238 3.80 10.56 -4.66
C PHE A 238 2.76 11.69 -4.54
N VAL A 239 1.78 11.58 -3.63
CA VAL A 239 0.76 12.63 -3.45
C VAL A 239 0.71 13.14 -2.02
N VAL A 240 0.66 12.25 -1.03
CA VAL A 240 0.53 12.64 0.39
C VAL A 240 1.85 13.17 0.93
N VAL A 241 2.92 12.38 0.81
CA VAL A 241 4.26 12.70 1.33
C VAL A 241 4.78 14.03 0.76
N PRO A 242 4.71 14.32 -0.56
CA PRO A 242 5.13 15.61 -1.10
C PRO A 242 4.37 16.83 -0.56
N LYS A 243 3.15 16.64 -0.05
CA LYS A 243 2.36 17.71 0.57
C LYS A 243 2.62 17.86 2.06
N LEU A 244 3.16 16.82 2.69
CA LEU A 244 3.57 16.82 4.11
C LEU A 244 5.00 17.35 4.29
N ILE A 245 5.89 17.07 3.33
CA ILE A 245 7.27 17.55 3.31
C ILE A 245 7.41 18.71 2.32
N ASN A 246 8.55 19.42 2.34
CA ASN A 246 8.86 20.45 1.36
C ASN A 246 8.72 19.89 -0.07
N PRO A 247 7.90 20.49 -0.96
CA PRO A 247 7.64 19.99 -2.30
C PRO A 247 8.92 19.81 -3.14
N SER A 248 9.91 20.68 -2.91
CA SER A 248 11.24 20.60 -3.53
C SER A 248 12.00 19.33 -3.14
N LEU A 249 11.95 18.92 -1.87
CA LEU A 249 12.57 17.67 -1.41
C LEU A 249 11.85 16.45 -2.01
N ALA A 250 10.53 16.51 -2.11
CA ALA A 250 9.77 15.41 -2.66
C ALA A 250 9.99 15.23 -4.17
N LEU A 251 10.13 16.33 -4.91
CA LEU A 251 10.53 16.32 -6.31
C LEU A 251 11.97 15.78 -6.47
N HIS A 252 12.88 16.17 -5.59
CA HIS A 252 14.26 15.67 -5.57
C HIS A 252 14.32 14.14 -5.42
N GLU A 253 13.57 13.57 -4.49
CA GLU A 253 13.51 12.11 -4.30
C GLU A 253 12.79 11.39 -5.46
N LEU A 254 11.74 12.01 -6.03
CA LEU A 254 11.10 11.48 -7.24
C LEU A 254 12.09 11.43 -8.42
N LEU A 255 12.95 12.43 -8.57
CA LEU A 255 13.98 12.45 -9.61
C LEU A 255 14.97 11.30 -9.41
N HIS A 256 15.40 11.00 -8.17
CA HIS A 256 16.23 9.82 -7.89
C HIS A 256 15.54 8.51 -8.29
N VAL A 257 14.23 8.39 -8.04
CA VAL A 257 13.43 7.22 -8.47
C VAL A 257 13.37 7.11 -9.99
N LEU A 258 13.31 8.24 -10.70
CA LEU A 258 13.40 8.31 -12.16
C LEU A 258 14.83 8.13 -12.70
N SER A 259 15.77 7.72 -11.84
CA SER A 259 17.19 7.48 -12.17
C SER A 259 18.00 8.75 -12.49
N PHE A 260 17.54 9.92 -12.05
CA PHE A 260 18.38 11.13 -12.06
C PHE A 260 19.31 11.11 -10.85
N ALA A 261 20.60 11.17 -11.10
CA ALA A 261 21.61 11.33 -10.05
C ALA A 261 21.71 12.78 -9.58
N HIS A 262 22.35 13.02 -8.43
CA HIS A 262 22.65 14.38 -7.97
C HIS A 262 23.53 15.12 -8.97
N GLU A 263 23.24 16.39 -9.27
CA GLU A 263 23.99 17.19 -10.26
C GLU A 263 25.50 17.24 -9.94
N LYS A 264 25.86 17.36 -8.66
CA LYS A 264 27.24 17.34 -8.16
C LYS A 264 28.03 16.03 -8.40
N THR A 265 27.34 14.97 -8.82
CA THR A 265 27.92 13.65 -9.12
C THR A 265 28.11 13.42 -10.62
N ARG A 266 27.77 14.41 -11.48
CA ARG A 266 28.01 14.31 -12.91
C ARG A 266 29.49 14.08 -13.26
N PRO A 267 29.78 13.36 -14.36
CA PRO A 267 31.16 13.12 -14.80
C PRO A 267 31.96 14.42 -15.04
N ASP A 268 31.28 15.45 -15.57
CA ASP A 268 31.81 16.78 -15.93
C ASP A 268 31.81 17.80 -14.79
N ARG A 269 31.32 17.44 -13.58
CA ARG A 269 31.13 18.38 -12.46
C ARG A 269 32.37 19.19 -12.09
N ASN A 270 33.58 18.65 -12.28
CA ASN A 270 34.84 19.31 -11.93
C ASN A 270 35.10 20.59 -12.75
N THR A 271 34.43 20.76 -13.89
CA THR A 271 34.51 21.97 -14.72
C THR A 271 33.68 23.12 -14.12
N TYR A 272 32.70 22.80 -13.26
CA TYR A 272 31.72 23.75 -12.73
C TYR A 272 31.87 23.98 -11.23
N VAL A 273 32.18 22.92 -10.46
CA VAL A 273 32.28 22.97 -8.99
C VAL A 273 33.49 22.20 -8.48
N ARG A 274 34.11 22.73 -7.42
CA ARG A 274 35.24 22.08 -6.72
C ARG A 274 34.78 21.56 -5.36
N ILE A 275 34.91 20.26 -5.14
CA ILE A 275 34.61 19.65 -3.84
C ILE A 275 35.85 19.73 -2.94
N TYR A 276 35.72 20.42 -1.82
CA TYR A 276 36.75 20.49 -0.78
C TYR A 276 36.63 19.27 0.15
N TYR A 277 37.21 18.13 -0.25
CA TYR A 277 37.10 16.87 0.49
C TYR A 277 37.53 16.93 1.96
N LYS A 278 38.45 17.85 2.31
CA LYS A 278 38.88 18.09 3.70
C LYS A 278 37.76 18.58 4.62
N ASN A 279 36.71 19.18 4.06
CA ASN A 279 35.57 19.71 4.81
C ASN A 279 34.41 18.70 4.87
N ILE A 280 34.56 17.51 4.27
CA ILE A 280 33.53 16.49 4.27
C ILE A 280 33.62 15.70 5.60
N PRO A 281 32.50 15.52 6.33
CA PRO A 281 32.47 14.65 7.49
C PRO A 281 32.96 13.23 7.18
N THR A 282 33.75 12.65 8.08
CA THR A 282 34.29 11.29 7.94
C THR A 282 33.20 10.29 7.59
N GLY A 283 33.44 9.44 6.58
CA GLY A 283 32.50 8.43 6.11
C GLY A 283 31.43 8.92 5.12
N GLN A 284 31.39 10.22 4.76
CA GLN A 284 30.41 10.76 3.80
C GLN A 284 31.00 11.11 2.43
N ALA A 285 32.29 10.86 2.20
CA ALA A 285 32.96 11.18 0.94
C ALA A 285 32.28 10.56 -0.29
N TYR A 286 31.75 9.33 -0.15
CA TYR A 286 31.08 8.61 -1.23
C TYR A 286 29.88 9.35 -1.83
N LYS A 287 29.23 10.25 -1.08
CA LYS A 287 28.09 11.06 -1.55
C LYS A 287 28.49 12.15 -2.55
N PHE A 288 29.79 12.33 -2.79
CA PHE A 288 30.36 13.33 -3.68
C PHE A 288 31.22 12.70 -4.78
N ASP A 289 31.21 11.37 -4.87
CA ASP A 289 31.89 10.64 -5.93
C ASP A 289 31.18 10.86 -7.26
N LYS A 290 31.97 10.94 -8.33
CA LYS A 290 31.44 11.14 -9.67
C LYS A 290 30.99 9.81 -10.23
N PHE A 291 29.89 9.80 -10.97
CA PHE A 291 29.56 8.69 -11.84
C PHE A 291 30.51 8.62 -13.03
N ALA A 292 30.74 7.41 -13.52
CA ALA A 292 31.45 7.22 -14.79
C ALA A 292 30.57 7.68 -15.96
N GLN A 293 31.20 8.11 -17.05
CA GLN A 293 30.50 8.59 -18.24
C GLN A 293 29.64 7.51 -18.93
N SER A 294 29.94 6.22 -18.67
CA SER A 294 29.11 5.08 -19.09
C SER A 294 27.88 4.82 -18.22
N GLN A 295 27.78 5.46 -17.05
CA GLN A 295 26.71 5.23 -16.07
C GLN A 295 25.63 6.30 -16.09
N VAL A 296 25.94 7.50 -16.61
CA VAL A 296 25.03 8.65 -16.61
C VAL A 296 25.14 9.40 -17.94
N ASN A 297 24.00 9.76 -18.51
CA ASN A 297 23.92 10.62 -19.70
C ASN A 297 23.50 12.03 -19.28
N THR A 298 24.27 13.04 -19.68
CA THR A 298 23.98 14.45 -19.41
C THR A 298 22.95 15.03 -20.40
N PHE A 299 22.58 14.27 -21.44
CA PHE A 299 21.65 14.67 -22.51
C PHE A 299 22.04 15.99 -23.20
N ASN A 300 23.34 16.34 -23.17
CA ASN A 300 23.87 17.63 -23.63
C ASN A 300 23.28 18.86 -22.92
N GLU A 301 22.67 18.67 -21.75
CA GLU A 301 22.17 19.75 -20.93
C GLU A 301 23.32 20.39 -20.13
N ALA A 302 23.27 21.72 -20.02
CA ALA A 302 24.20 22.51 -19.23
C ALA A 302 24.15 22.10 -17.74
N TYR A 303 25.25 22.34 -17.03
CA TYR A 303 25.29 22.11 -15.58
C TYR A 303 24.39 23.11 -14.86
N ASP A 304 23.49 22.62 -14.02
CA ASP A 304 22.50 23.43 -13.31
C ASP A 304 22.94 23.68 -11.86
N TYR A 305 23.13 24.95 -11.49
CA TYR A 305 23.55 25.31 -10.12
C TYR A 305 22.39 25.31 -9.11
N ASP A 306 21.14 25.33 -9.60
CA ASP A 306 19.94 25.48 -8.78
C ASP A 306 19.25 24.12 -8.47
N LYS A 307 19.88 23.00 -8.84
CA LYS A 307 19.45 21.61 -8.55
C LYS A 307 20.23 20.94 -7.41
#